data_AF-A0A838TEY6-F1
#
_entry.id   AF-A0A838TEY6-F1
#
_cell.length_a   1.000
_cell.length_b   1.000
_cell.length_c   1.000
_cell.angle_alpha   90.00
_cell.angle_beta   90.00
_cell.angle_gamma   90.00
#
_symmetry.space_group_name_H-M   'P 1'
#
loop_
_entity.id
_entity.type
_entity.pdbx_description
1 polymer ?
#
loop_
_entity_poly.entity_id
_entity_poly.type
_entity_poly.pdbx_seq_one_letter_code
_entity_poly.pdbx_strand_id
1 'polypeptide(L)' 'MPVTQDSISGSDMLALFAVISAWVGEKDLAFEQLAIATRIPGTLSYGQLKLHPFWDPLRGDPRFEKIVADLAPKDGE' A
#
# COMPACT_ATOMS: atom_id res chain seq x y z
N MET A 1 -14.88 9.95 24.96
CA MET A 1 -15.08 9.25 23.67
C MET A 1 -13.91 8.30 23.49
N PRO A 2 -14.05 6.96 23.58
CA PRO A 2 -12.90 6.08 23.52
C PRO A 2 -12.49 5.84 22.07
N VAL A 3 -11.28 6.28 21.72
CA VAL A 3 -10.59 6.07 20.44
C VAL A 3 -10.12 4.62 20.36
N THR A 4 -11.04 3.68 20.14
CA THR A 4 -10.70 2.24 20.13
C THR A 4 -11.26 1.47 18.95
N GLN A 5 -11.84 2.15 17.96
CA GLN A 5 -12.35 1.47 16.77
C GLN A 5 -12.04 2.28 15.52
N ASP A 6 -10.78 2.20 15.10
CA ASP A 6 -10.33 2.85 13.88
C ASP A 6 -9.26 1.97 13.21
N SER A 7 -9.58 0.69 13.05
CA SER A 7 -8.80 -0.23 12.21
C SER A 7 -8.75 0.25 10.75
N ILE A 8 -9.81 0.94 10.28
CA ILE A 8 -9.83 1.63 8.99
C ILE A 8 -8.75 2.72 8.96
N SER A 9 -8.72 3.61 9.98
CA SER A 9 -7.70 4.65 10.11
C SER A 9 -6.27 4.10 10.22
N GLY A 10 -6.07 2.94 10.85
CA GLY A 10 -4.75 2.31 10.96
C GLY A 10 -4.17 1.87 9.61
N SER A 11 -4.98 1.22 8.77
CA SER A 11 -4.55 0.80 7.42
C SER A 11 -4.29 1.99 6.51
N ASP A 12 -5.13 3.03 6.58
CA ASP A 12 -4.99 4.24 5.79
C ASP A 12 -3.76 5.04 6.20
N MET A 13 -3.46 5.09 7.50
CA MET A 13 -2.24 5.74 8.01
C MET A 13 -0.98 5.04 7.53
N LEU A 14 -0.95 3.70 7.51
CA LEU A 14 0.17 2.93 6.98
C LEU A 14 0.34 3.14 5.46
N ALA A 15 -0.76 3.21 4.71
CA ALA A 15 -0.74 3.49 3.28
C ALA A 15 -0.20 4.90 2.99
N LEU A 16 -0.70 5.92 3.70
CA LEU A 16 -0.20 7.29 3.61
C LEU A 16 1.28 7.39 4.01
N PHE A 17 1.70 6.67 5.04
CA PHE A 17 3.11 6.64 5.44
C PHE A 17 3.97 6.01 4.33
N ALA A 18 3.55 4.88 3.76
CA ALA A 18 4.26 4.27 2.63
C ALA A 18 4.41 5.24 1.44
N VAL A 19 3.35 6.01 1.13
CA VAL A 19 3.39 7.04 0.09
C VAL A 19 4.40 8.14 0.41
N ILE A 20 4.35 8.70 1.63
CA ILE A 20 5.27 9.76 2.06
C ILE A 20 6.72 9.27 2.01
N SER A 21 6.99 8.07 2.54
CA SER A 21 8.31 7.45 2.50
C SER A 21 8.82 7.26 1.07
N ALA A 22 7.95 6.82 0.15
CA ALA A 22 8.30 6.68 -1.26
C ALA A 22 8.68 8.04 -1.90
N TRP A 23 7.96 9.10 -1.55
CA TRP A 23 8.20 10.44 -2.10
C TRP A 23 9.49 11.08 -1.62
N VAL A 24 9.90 10.81 -0.37
CA VAL A 24 11.18 11.30 0.16
C VAL A 24 12.37 10.40 -0.19
N GLY A 25 12.16 9.32 -0.94
CA GLY A 25 13.20 8.40 -1.42
C GLY A 25 13.54 7.25 -0.44
N GLU A 26 12.85 7.17 0.69
CA GLU A 26 13.02 6.12 1.71
C GLU A 26 12.28 4.84 1.30
N LYS A 27 12.78 4.20 0.22
CA LYS A 27 12.10 3.07 -0.42
C LYS A 27 11.95 1.85 0.48
N ASP A 28 12.96 1.51 1.27
CA ASP A 28 12.90 0.33 2.14
C ASP A 28 11.79 0.47 3.19
N LEU A 29 11.71 1.65 3.82
CA LEU A 29 10.64 1.97 4.76
C LEU A 29 9.28 1.99 4.06
N ALA A 30 9.19 2.55 2.85
CA ALA A 30 7.96 2.55 2.07
C ALA A 30 7.45 1.11 1.83
N PHE A 31 8.34 0.18 1.46
CA PHE A 31 7.98 -1.22 1.25
C PHE A 31 7.59 -1.95 2.52
N GLU A 32 8.25 -1.67 3.65
CA GLU A 32 7.86 -2.23 4.94
C GLU A 32 6.43 -1.84 5.30
N GLN A 33 6.11 -0.54 5.26
CA GLN A 33 4.78 -0.04 5.58
C GLN A 33 3.73 -0.54 4.59
N LEU A 34 4.06 -0.59 3.29
CA LEU A 34 3.17 -1.09 2.25
C LEU A 34 2.85 -2.59 2.45
N ALA A 35 3.85 -3.41 2.78
CA ALA A 35 3.66 -4.83 3.05
C ALA A 35 2.76 -5.08 4.26
N ILE A 36 2.79 -4.21 5.28
CA ILE A 36 1.87 -4.29 6.42
C ILE A 36 0.46 -3.83 5.99
N ALA A 37 0.35 -2.71 5.29
CA ALA A 37 -0.93 -2.15 4.86
C ALA A 37 -1.73 -3.11 3.96
N THR A 38 -1.05 -3.86 3.07
CA THR A 38 -1.69 -4.84 2.16
C THR A 38 -2.26 -6.07 2.89
N ARG A 39 -1.83 -6.35 4.11
CA ARG A 39 -2.30 -7.50 4.93
C ARG A 39 -3.53 -7.19 5.76
N ILE A 40 -3.83 -5.90 5.95
CA ILE A 40 -4.95 -5.43 6.76
C ILE A 40 -6.10 -5.09 5.80
N PRO A 41 -7.34 -5.55 6.05
CA PRO A 41 -8.48 -5.09 5.28
C PRO A 41 -8.58 -3.56 5.34
N GLY A 42 -8.50 -2.89 4.19
CA GLY A 42 -8.40 -1.44 4.11
C GLY A 42 -8.65 -0.91 2.70
N THR A 43 -8.30 0.36 2.48
CA THR A 43 -8.53 1.06 1.21
C THR A 43 -7.54 0.68 0.11
N LEU A 44 -6.43 0.03 0.48
CA LEU A 44 -5.35 -0.31 -0.42
C LEU A 44 -5.72 -1.52 -1.30
N SER A 45 -6.12 -1.25 -2.53
CA SER A 45 -6.53 -2.25 -3.52
C SER A 45 -5.55 -2.33 -4.69
N TYR A 46 -5.64 -3.42 -5.47
CA TYR A 46 -4.91 -3.56 -6.73
C TYR A 46 -5.06 -2.33 -7.64
N GLY A 47 -6.28 -1.84 -7.82
CA GLY A 47 -6.55 -0.66 -8.65
C GLY A 47 -5.85 0.60 -8.14
N GLN A 48 -5.84 0.81 -6.81
CA GLN A 48 -5.13 1.92 -6.19
C GLN A 48 -3.63 1.86 -6.45
N LEU A 49 -3.00 0.69 -6.26
CA LEU A 49 -1.56 0.53 -6.51
C LEU A 49 -1.21 0.65 -7.99
N LYS A 50 -2.05 0.12 -8.88
CA LYS A 50 -1.77 0.09 -10.32
C LYS A 50 -1.98 1.44 -10.99
N LEU A 51 -2.98 2.22 -10.57
CA LEU A 51 -3.45 3.41 -11.30
C LEU A 51 -3.07 4.72 -10.61
N HIS A 52 -2.98 4.77 -9.28
CA HIS A 52 -2.78 6.04 -8.58
C HIS A 52 -1.33 6.54 -8.72
N PRO A 53 -1.10 7.82 -9.08
CA PRO A 53 0.25 8.37 -9.32
C PRO A 53 1.10 8.48 -8.03
N PHE A 54 0.48 8.33 -6.86
CA PHE A 54 1.21 8.32 -5.58
C PHE A 54 2.30 7.26 -5.53
N TRP A 55 2.13 6.16 -6.27
CA TRP A 55 3.06 5.04 -6.29
C TRP A 55 4.11 5.13 -7.40
N ASP A 56 4.09 6.18 -8.23
CA ASP A 56 5.04 6.38 -9.32
C ASP A 56 6.51 6.23 -8.88
N PRO A 57 6.93 6.71 -7.70
CA PRO A 57 8.33 6.55 -7.24
C PRO A 57 8.75 5.10 -6.93
N LEU A 58 7.78 4.20 -6.71
CA LEU A 58 8.03 2.77 -6.46
C LEU A 58 7.88 1.92 -7.73
N ARG A 59 7.25 2.43 -8.80
CA ARG A 59 7.08 1.68 -10.05
C ARG A 59 8.42 1.32 -10.68
N GLY A 60 8.50 0.12 -11.22
CA GLY A 60 9.74 -0.44 -11.76
C GLY A 60 10.66 -1.06 -10.71
N ASP A 61 10.41 -0.91 -9.40
CA ASP A 61 11.06 -1.72 -8.37
C ASP A 61 10.40 -3.12 -8.33
N PRO A 62 11.17 -4.22 -8.43
CA PRO A 62 10.61 -5.58 -8.41
C PRO A 62 9.76 -5.89 -7.17
N ARG A 63 10.05 -5.26 -6.02
CA ARG A 63 9.27 -5.45 -4.80
C ARG A 63 7.88 -4.86 -4.93
N PHE A 64 7.77 -3.70 -5.57
CA PHE A 64 6.48 -3.07 -5.84
C PHE A 64 5.64 -3.91 -6.80
N GLU A 65 6.23 -4.33 -7.90
CA GLU A 65 5.52 -5.13 -8.92
C GLU A 65 5.03 -6.46 -8.34
N LYS A 66 5.78 -7.07 -7.42
CA LYS A 66 5.33 -8.27 -6.70
C LYS A 66 4.08 -8.00 -5.86
N ILE A 67 4.07 -6.92 -5.06
CA ILE A 67 2.90 -6.56 -4.24
C ILE A 67 1.67 -6.31 -5.11
N VAL A 68 1.85 -5.62 -6.24
CA VAL A 68 0.78 -5.37 -7.21
C VAL A 68 0.25 -6.67 -7.80
N ALA A 69 1.14 -7.58 -8.19
CA ALA A 69 0.76 -8.89 -8.74
C ALA A 69 0.02 -9.76 -7.70
N ASP A 70 0.47 -9.76 -6.45
CA ASP A 70 -0.15 -10.54 -5.36
C ASP A 70 -1.60 -10.07 -5.06
N LEU A 71 -1.90 -8.79 -5.34
CA LEU A 71 -3.24 -8.21 -5.18
C LEU A 71 -4.11 -8.29 -6.44
N ALA A 72 -3.54 -8.66 -7.58
CA ALA A 72 -4.29 -8.74 -8.83
C ALA A 72 -5.47 -9.71 -8.68
N PRO A 73 -6.64 -9.39 -9.27
CA PRO A 73 -7.73 -10.33 -9.31
C PRO A 73 -7.24 -11.61 -9.98
N LYS A 74 -7.43 -12.74 -9.31
CA LYS A 74 -7.22 -14.04 -9.95
C LYS A 74 -8.35 -14.20 -10.95
N ASP A 75 -8.02 -14.50 -12.21
CA ASP A 75 -9.00 -14.72 -13.27
C ASP A 75 -10.12 -15.64 -12.73
N GLY A 76 -11.36 -15.18 -12.87
CA GLY A 76 -12.51 -15.76 -12.20
C GLY A 76 -12.65 -17.26 -12.43
N GLU A 77 -12.88 -17.99 -11.34
CA GLU A 77 -13.55 -19.28 -11.37
C GLU A 77 -15.06 -19.09 -11.62
#